data_AF-A0A9E4VB91-F1
#
_entry.id   AF-A0A9E4VB91-F1
#
_cell.length_a   1.000
_cell.length_b   1.000
_cell.length_c   1.000
_cell.angle_alpha   90.00
_cell.angle_beta   90.00
_cell.angle_gamma   90.00
#
_symmetry.space_group_name_H-M   'P 1'
#
loop_
_entity.id
_entity.type
_entity.pdbx_description
1 polymer ?
#
loop_
_entity_poly.entity_id
_entity_poly.type
_entity_poly.pdbx_seq_one_letter_code
_entity_poly.pdbx_strand_id
1 'polypeptide(L)' 'MTIDVGTGIARILKQEGVEWVSTFPVCRVNNALGREGMPMVMMRDDRYAVALADAFSRITA' A
#
# COMPACT_ATOMS: atom_id res chain seq x y z
N MET A 1 1.31 17.91 15.53
CA MET A 1 0.26 17.81 14.48
C MET A 1 -0.42 16.46 14.61
N THR A 2 -1.74 16.44 14.69
CA THR A 2 -2.52 15.20 14.53
C THR A 2 -2.61 14.87 13.03
N ILE A 3 -2.48 13.58 12.68
CA ILE A 3 -2.60 13.09 11.31
C ILE A 3 -3.77 12.10 11.21
N ASP A 4 -4.37 11.96 10.03
CA ASP A 4 -5.37 10.92 9.81
C ASP A 4 -4.73 9.52 9.77
N VAL A 5 -5.54 8.49 10.05
CA VAL A 5 -5.08 7.11 10.17
C VAL A 5 -4.41 6.61 8.89
N GLY A 6 -4.94 6.96 7.71
CA GLY A 6 -4.37 6.53 6.42
C GLY A 6 -2.99 7.13 6.18
N THR A 7 -2.84 8.41 6.51
CA THR A 7 -1.54 9.10 6.45
C THR A 7 -0.53 8.47 7.41
N GLY A 8 -0.97 8.11 8.62
CA GLY A 8 -0.14 7.38 9.58
C GLY A 8 0.37 6.05 9.03
N ILE A 9 -0.52 5.25 8.44
CA ILE A 9 -0.16 3.96 7.81
C ILE A 9 0.87 4.17 6.70
N ALA A 10 0.63 5.10 5.78
CA ALA A 10 1.54 5.34 4.67
C ALA A 10 2.96 5.73 5.12
N ARG A 11 3.08 6.54 6.18
CA ARG A 11 4.38 6.93 6.75
C ARG A 11 5.11 5.78 7.41
N ILE A 12 4.39 4.95 8.18
CA ILE A 12 4.96 3.76 8.81
C ILE A 12 5.48 2.80 7.74
N LEU A 13 4.69 2.49 6.72
CA LEU A 13 5.12 1.61 5.63
C LEU A 13 6.41 2.10 4.96
N LYS A 14 6.54 3.41 4.73
CA LYS A 14 7.79 4.00 4.19
C LYS A 14 8.97 3.87 5.15
N GLN A 15 8.75 4.04 6.45
CA GLN A 15 9.80 3.86 7.47
C GLN A 15 10.26 2.41 7.57
N GLU A 16 9.35 1.45 7.37
CA GLU A 16 9.65 0.01 7.29
C GLU A 16 10.30 -0.39 5.95
N GLY A 17 10.56 0.55 5.04
CA GLY A 17 11.22 0.30 3.76
C GLY A 17 10.31 -0.30 2.68
N VAL A 18 8.98 -0.26 2.86
CA VAL A 18 8.04 -0.70 1.83
C VAL A 18 8.07 0.31 0.67
N GLU A 19 8.42 -0.15 -0.53
CA GLU A 19 8.60 0.71 -1.71
C GLU A 19 7.29 0.96 -2.49
N TRP A 20 6.34 0.03 -2.44
CA TRP A 20 5.05 0.12 -3.12
C TRP A 20 4.00 -0.77 -2.44
N VAL A 21 2.72 -0.50 -2.69
CA VAL A 21 1.61 -1.33 -2.19
C VAL A 21 0.73 -1.86 -3.31
N SER A 22 0.31 -3.11 -3.19
CA SER A 22 -0.73 -3.70 -4.02
C SER A 22 -2.11 -3.34 -3.46
N THR A 23 -3.01 -2.80 -4.28
CA THR A 23 -4.35 -2.38 -3.84
C THR A 23 -5.44 -2.90 -4.77
N PHE A 24 -6.68 -2.93 -4.28
CA PHE A 24 -7.87 -3.09 -5.11
C PHE A 24 -8.70 -1.79 -5.06
N PRO A 25 -9.63 -1.55 -6.01
CA PRO A 25 -10.17 -0.21 -6.28
C PRO A 25 -10.95 0.44 -5.11
N VAL A 26 -11.40 -0.32 -4.11
CA VAL A 26 -12.17 0.19 -2.97
C VAL A 26 -11.39 0.07 -1.65
N CYS A 27 -10.26 0.80 -1.57
CA CYS A 27 -9.47 0.90 -0.34
C CYS A 27 -9.55 2.31 0.25
N ARG A 28 -9.92 2.43 1.55
CA ARG A 28 -10.05 3.72 2.26
C ARG A 28 -8.73 4.48 2.41
N VAL A 29 -7.60 3.82 2.19
CA VAL A 29 -6.25 4.38 2.37
C VAL A 29 -5.64 4.93 1.07
N ASN A 30 -6.22 4.68 -0.11
CA ASN A 30 -5.61 5.02 -1.40
C ASN A 30 -5.28 6.50 -1.54
N ASN A 31 -6.19 7.38 -1.10
CA ASN A 31 -5.96 8.83 -1.14
C ASN A 31 -4.82 9.26 -0.22
N ALA A 32 -4.69 8.62 0.94
CA ALA A 32 -3.60 8.91 1.87
C ALA A 32 -2.24 8.40 1.34
N LEU A 33 -2.23 7.19 0.77
CA LEU A 33 -1.07 6.63 0.07
C LEU A 33 -0.61 7.53 -1.08
N GLY A 34 -1.55 7.98 -1.92
CA GLY A 34 -1.27 8.93 -2.99
C GLY A 34 -0.72 10.26 -2.49
N ARG A 35 -1.30 10.84 -1.43
CA ARG A 35 -0.83 12.09 -0.81
C ARG A 35 0.59 11.98 -0.26
N GLU A 36 0.91 10.86 0.38
CA GLU A 36 2.25 10.61 0.91
C GLU A 36 3.22 10.15 -0.19
N GLY A 37 2.80 10.04 -1.44
CA GLY A 37 3.64 9.62 -2.57
C GLY A 37 4.08 8.15 -2.44
N MET A 38 3.19 7.29 -1.98
CA MET A 38 3.38 5.85 -1.94
C MET A 38 2.91 5.23 -3.26
N PRO A 39 3.77 4.60 -4.05
CA PRO A 39 3.38 3.93 -5.29
C PRO A 39 2.33 2.84 -5.03
N MET A 40 1.30 2.83 -5.86
CA MET A 40 0.21 1.86 -5.77
C MET A 40 0.11 1.06 -7.06
N VAL A 41 0.12 -0.26 -6.96
CA VAL A 41 -0.20 -1.16 -8.06
C VAL A 41 -1.64 -1.62 -7.87
N MET A 42 -2.55 -1.13 -8.71
CA MET A 42 -3.98 -1.39 -8.57
C MET A 42 -4.38 -2.63 -9.36
N MET A 43 -4.91 -3.64 -8.67
CA MET A 43 -5.45 -4.86 -9.25
C MET A 43 -6.94 -4.72 -9.56
N ARG A 44 -7.41 -5.54 -10.50
CA ARG A 44 -8.84 -5.61 -10.84
C ARG A 44 -9.67 -6.31 -9.75
N ASP A 45 -9.14 -7.40 -9.18
CA ASP A 45 -9.79 -8.18 -8.12
C ASP A 45 -8.93 -8.21 -6.86
N ASP A 46 -9.61 -8.30 -5.72
CA ASP A 46 -9.00 -8.39 -4.38
C ASP A 46 -8.05 -9.58 -4.24
N ARG A 47 -8.40 -10.74 -4.82
CA ARG A 47 -7.56 -11.95 -4.79
C ARG A 47 -6.17 -11.67 -5.39
N TYR A 48 -6.12 -10.93 -6.49
CA TYR A 48 -4.86 -10.65 -7.19
C TYR A 48 -4.05 -9.61 -6.42
N ALA A 49 -4.71 -8.67 -5.72
CA ALA A 49 -4.02 -7.68 -4.90
C ALA A 49 -3.19 -8.36 -3.81
N VAL A 50 -3.80 -9.31 -3.09
CA VAL A 50 -3.13 -10.07 -2.02
C VAL A 50 -2.07 -11.02 -2.60
N ALA A 51 -2.42 -11.80 -3.64
CA ALA A 51 -1.50 -12.77 -4.22
C ALA A 51 -0.22 -12.13 -4.79
N LEU A 52 -0.32 -10.95 -5.41
CA LEU A 52 0.85 -10.22 -5.89
C LEU A 52 1.76 -9.79 -4.74
N ALA A 53 1.19 -9.21 -3.68
CA ALA A 53 1.97 -8.74 -2.53
C ALA A 53 2.67 -9.90 -1.80
N ASP A 54 1.97 -11.04 -1.60
CA ASP A 54 2.54 -12.25 -0.98
C ASP A 54 3.66 -12.84 -1.85
N ALA A 55 3.41 -13.05 -3.15
CA ALA A 55 4.40 -13.61 -4.05
C ALA A 55 5.66 -12.73 -4.16
N PHE A 56 5.50 -11.41 -4.32
CA PHE A 56 6.62 -10.47 -4.36
C PHE A 56 7.45 -10.54 -3.07
N SER A 57 6.79 -10.46 -1.92
CA SER A 57 7.47 -10.49 -0.62
C SER A 57 8.30 -11.78 -0.45
N ARG A 58 7.82 -12.93 -0.96
CA ARG A 58 8.57 -14.20 -0.87
C ARG A 58 9.82 -14.25 -1.75
N ILE A 59 9.81 -13.57 -2.90
CA ILE A 59 10.92 -13.63 -3.86
C ILE A 59 11.95 -12.52 -3.63
N THR A 60 11.58 -11.46 -2.88
CA THR A 60 12.46 -10.32 -2.59
C THR A 60 12.88 -10.20 -1.13
N ALA A 61 12.41 -11.09 -0.25
CA ALA A 61 12.84 -11.15 1.16
C ALA A 61 14.25 -11.71 1.34
#